data_AF-A0A434CQT0-F1
#
_entry.id   AF-A0A434CQT0-F1
#
_cell.length_a   1.000
_cell.length_b   1.000
_cell.length_c   1.000
_cell.angle_alpha   90.00
_cell.angle_beta   90.00
_cell.angle_gamma   90.00
#
_symmetry.space_group_name_H-M   'P 1'
#
loop_
_entity.id
_entity.type
_entity.pdbx_description
1 polymer ?
#
loop_
_entity_poly.entity_id
_entity_poly.type
_entity_poly.pdbx_seq_one_letter_code
_entity_poly.pdbx_strand_id
1 'polypeptide(L)'
;MQTVLTKPPKAKFALCVCPDNGFFLWINSDPRSHGKDQMSLDKGCHELVTKHCYLDLSRVVQHPGFELDDAKEFARISGDLAEEIMLCIDAGLFVMPPAHADIVRENILGLL
;
A
#
# COMPACT_ATOMS: atom_id res chain seq x y z
N MET A 1 -15.51 16.14 24.22
CA MET A 1 -14.59 15.83 23.10
C MET A 1 -13.37 16.71 23.29
N GLN A 2 -12.22 16.14 23.65
CA GLN A 2 -11.04 16.91 24.07
C GLN A 2 -10.00 16.83 22.94
N THR A 3 -9.66 17.97 22.36
CA THR A 3 -8.64 18.07 21.32
C THR A 3 -7.27 17.81 21.95
N VAL A 4 -6.50 16.86 21.41
CA VAL A 4 -5.16 16.50 21.91
C VAL A 4 -4.10 16.68 20.83
N LEU A 5 -2.90 17.11 21.25
CA LEU A 5 -1.72 17.16 20.41
C LEU A 5 -1.20 15.73 20.18
N THR A 6 -1.32 15.25 18.95
CA THR A 6 -0.76 13.96 18.53
C THR A 6 0.59 14.21 17.87
N LYS A 7 1.59 13.40 18.23
CA LYS A 7 2.87 13.39 17.52
C LYS A 7 2.64 12.71 16.16
N PRO A 8 2.88 13.39 15.03
CA PRO A 8 2.66 12.79 13.72
C PRO A 8 3.51 11.51 13.59
N PRO A 9 2.98 10.46 12.95
CA PRO A 9 3.74 9.26 12.72
C PRO A 9 5.03 9.58 11.95
N LYS A 10 6.10 8.83 12.24
CA LYS A 10 7.34 8.87 11.44
C LYS A 10 7.02 8.70 9.95
N ALA A 11 7.87 9.23 9.08
CA ALA A 11 7.79 9.02 7.65
C ALA A 11 7.49 7.54 7.34
N LYS A 12 6.39 7.31 6.63
CA LYS A 12 5.96 5.99 6.18
C LYS A 12 6.11 5.96 4.67
N PHE A 13 6.60 4.85 4.16
CA PHE A 13 6.57 4.60 2.72
C PHE A 13 5.29 3.83 2.38
N ALA A 14 4.77 4.10 1.20
CA ALA A 14 3.49 3.59 0.73
C ALA A 14 3.62 3.20 -0.75
N LEU A 15 2.80 2.24 -1.16
CA LEU A 15 2.68 1.87 -2.56
C LEU A 15 1.59 2.70 -3.20
N CYS A 16 1.92 3.50 -4.21
CA CYS A 16 0.92 4.16 -5.06
C CYS A 16 0.27 3.10 -5.94
N VAL A 17 -1.05 2.95 -5.83
CA VAL A 17 -1.82 1.92 -6.55
C VAL A 17 -2.84 2.52 -7.52
N CYS A 18 -3.14 3.81 -7.42
CA CYS A 18 -3.89 4.54 -8.44
C CYS A 18 -3.57 6.04 -8.34
N PRO A 19 -2.63 6.56 -9.16
CA PRO A 19 -2.25 7.97 -9.12
C PRO A 19 -3.43 8.91 -9.38
N ASP A 20 -4.31 8.56 -10.32
CA ASP A 20 -5.46 9.39 -10.71
C ASP A 20 -6.45 9.60 -9.55
N ASN A 21 -6.64 8.56 -8.72
CA ASN A 21 -7.50 8.63 -7.53
C ASN A 21 -6.72 8.97 -6.25
N GLY A 22 -5.40 9.15 -6.35
CA GLY A 22 -4.49 9.34 -5.22
C GLY A 22 -4.54 8.19 -4.22
N PHE A 23 -4.70 6.95 -4.66
CA PHE A 23 -4.78 5.78 -3.78
C PHE A 23 -3.42 5.18 -3.44
N PHE A 24 -3.24 4.90 -2.16
CA PHE A 24 -2.03 4.32 -1.60
C PHE A 24 -2.35 3.14 -0.66
N LEU A 25 -1.47 2.16 -0.66
CA LEU A 25 -1.42 1.10 0.34
C LEU A 25 -0.25 1.34 1.30
N TRP A 26 -0.47 1.12 2.59
CA TRP A 26 0.59 1.33 3.57
C TRP A 26 1.54 0.15 3.64
N ILE A 27 2.82 0.43 3.81
CA ILE A 27 3.80 -0.57 4.22
C ILE A 27 4.18 -0.33 5.68
N ASN A 28 3.99 -1.35 6.52
CA ASN A 28 4.28 -1.31 7.94
C ASN A 28 5.51 -2.18 8.25
N SER A 29 6.32 -1.75 9.21
CA SER A 29 7.47 -2.55 9.68
C SER A 29 7.07 -3.73 10.56
N ASP A 30 5.92 -3.63 11.21
CA ASP A 30 5.36 -4.63 12.10
C ASP A 30 3.95 -4.98 11.60
N PRO A 31 3.51 -6.23 11.75
CA PRO A 31 2.16 -6.60 11.35
C PRO A 31 1.17 -5.88 12.25
N ARG A 32 0.10 -5.35 11.66
CA ARG A 32 -0.98 -4.77 12.46
C ARG A 32 -1.73 -5.87 13.20
N SER A 33 -1.94 -5.66 14.49
CA SER A 33 -2.75 -6.53 15.35
C SER A 33 -4.19 -6.75 14.86
N HIS A 34 -4.70 -5.87 14.00
CA HIS A 34 -6.04 -5.96 13.41
C HIS A 34 -6.03 -6.05 11.87
N GLY A 35 -4.86 -6.12 11.24
CA GLY A 35 -4.78 -6.20 9.78
C GLY A 35 -5.13 -7.63 9.34
N LYS A 36 -6.38 -7.83 8.94
CA LYS A 36 -6.85 -9.12 8.41
C LYS A 36 -6.32 -9.37 7.00
N ASP A 37 -6.10 -8.29 6.25
CA ASP A 37 -5.57 -8.33 4.90
C ASP A 37 -4.17 -7.71 4.94
N GLN A 38 -3.15 -8.56 5.13
CA GLN A 38 -1.75 -8.16 5.14
C GLN A 38 -0.91 -9.16 4.36
N MET A 39 -0.05 -8.65 3.50
CA MET A 39 0.90 -9.45 2.74
C MET A 39 2.31 -9.17 3.25
N SER A 40 3.08 -10.22 3.55
CA SER A 40 4.48 -10.08 3.93
C SER A 40 5.30 -9.58 2.75
N LEU A 41 6.23 -8.67 3.03
CA LEU A 41 7.21 -8.18 2.08
C LEU A 41 8.59 -8.55 2.57
N ASP A 42 9.27 -9.41 1.80
CA ASP A 42 10.62 -9.82 2.14
C ASP A 42 11.63 -8.71 1.92
N LYS A 43 12.67 -8.71 2.75
CA LYS A 43 13.78 -7.77 2.62
C LYS A 43 14.40 -7.91 1.22
N GLY A 44 14.46 -6.81 0.50
CA GLY A 44 15.05 -6.75 -0.84
C GLY A 44 14.07 -7.02 -1.99
N CYS A 45 12.77 -7.24 -1.74
CA CYS A 45 11.77 -7.32 -2.82
C CYS A 45 11.63 -6.00 -3.61
N HIS A 46 12.06 -4.89 -3.01
CA HIS A 46 12.18 -3.58 -3.65
C HIS A 46 13.32 -2.81 -2.99
N GLU A 47 13.94 -1.85 -3.69
CA GLU A 47 15.06 -1.04 -3.17
C GLU A 47 14.74 -0.30 -1.86
N LEU A 48 13.47 0.07 -1.67
CA LEU A 48 12.97 0.73 -0.46
C LEU A 48 12.67 -0.25 0.69
N VAL A 49 12.50 -1.55 0.40
CA VAL A 49 12.18 -2.59 1.39
C VAL A 49 13.50 -3.16 1.94
N THR A 50 14.16 -2.37 2.79
CA THR A 50 15.47 -2.70 3.37
C THR A 50 15.43 -3.67 4.55
N LYS A 51 14.23 -4.03 4.99
CA LYS A 51 13.94 -5.00 6.06
C LYS A 51 12.59 -5.66 5.79
N HIS A 52 12.31 -6.77 6.46
CA HIS A 52 11.02 -7.43 6.37
C HIS A 52 9.90 -6.46 6.82
N CYS A 53 8.86 -6.36 6.00
CA CYS A 53 7.75 -5.44 6.17
C CYS A 53 6.42 -6.13 5.81
N TYR A 54 5.33 -5.38 5.90
CA TYR A 54 3.97 -5.87 5.64
C TYR A 54 3.21 -4.83 4.83
N LEU A 55 2.71 -5.22 3.66
CA LEU A 55 1.78 -4.44 2.87
C LEU A 55 0.37 -4.59 3.47
N ASP A 56 -0.24 -3.48 3.82
CA ASP A 56 -1.60 -3.42 4.36
C ASP A 56 -2.61 -3.34 3.22
N LEU A 57 -3.25 -4.47 2.94
CA LEU A 57 -4.32 -4.62 1.96
C LEU A 57 -5.70 -4.42 2.59
N SER A 58 -5.80 -3.93 3.83
CA SER A 58 -7.11 -3.78 4.48
C SER A 58 -7.83 -2.49 4.06
N ARG A 59 -7.11 -1.51 3.50
CA ARG A 59 -7.68 -0.24 3.04
C ARG A 59 -6.73 0.48 2.07
N VAL A 60 -7.32 1.26 1.17
CA VAL A 60 -6.61 2.34 0.48
C VAL A 60 -6.63 3.60 1.34
N VAL A 61 -5.59 4.42 1.22
CA VAL A 61 -5.55 5.77 1.79
C VAL A 61 -5.38 6.78 0.67
N GLN A 62 -6.10 7.89 0.78
CA GLN A 62 -5.98 9.01 -0.13
C GLN A 62 -5.04 10.06 0.44
N HIS A 63 -4.11 10.50 -0.39
CA HIS A 63 -3.26 11.64 -0.12
C HIS A 63 -3.60 12.78 -1.07
N PRO A 64 -3.68 14.04 -0.58
CA PRO A 64 -3.87 15.18 -1.46
C PRO A 64 -2.66 15.33 -2.38
N GLY A 65 -2.89 15.71 -3.65
CA GLY A 65 -1.87 15.68 -4.69
C GLY A 65 -0.58 16.46 -4.38
N PHE A 66 -0.66 17.52 -3.56
CA PHE A 66 0.53 18.28 -3.15
C PHE A 66 1.48 17.50 -2.22
N GLU A 67 0.99 16.47 -1.50
CA GLU A 67 1.84 15.57 -0.71
C GLU A 67 2.57 14.56 -1.60
N LEU A 68 2.20 14.46 -2.88
CA LEU A 68 2.69 13.46 -3.81
C LEU A 68 3.74 14.00 -4.78
N ASP A 69 3.93 15.31 -4.85
CA ASP A 69 4.87 15.92 -5.80
C ASP A 69 6.31 15.42 -5.59
N ASP A 70 6.72 15.22 -4.34
CA ASP A 70 8.02 14.64 -3.98
C ASP A 70 8.08 13.11 -4.11
N ALA A 71 6.92 12.44 -4.25
CA ALA A 71 6.81 10.98 -4.33
C ALA A 71 6.86 10.44 -5.78
N LYS A 72 6.98 11.30 -6.78
CA LYS A 72 6.96 10.94 -8.21
C LYS A 72 8.23 10.25 -8.72
N GLU A 73 9.29 10.22 -7.93
CA GLU A 73 10.62 9.77 -8.39
C GLU A 73 10.97 8.31 -8.03
N PHE A 74 10.06 7.54 -7.44
CA PHE A 74 10.38 6.17 -7.01
C PHE A 74 10.26 5.12 -8.13
N ALA A 75 11.12 4.10 -8.05
CA ALA A 75 11.09 2.96 -8.96
C ALA A 75 9.76 2.21 -8.90
N ARG A 76 9.36 1.64 -10.04
CA ARG A 76 8.19 0.74 -10.13
C ARG A 76 8.49 -0.55 -9.35
N ILE A 77 7.44 -1.12 -8.74
CA ILE A 77 7.52 -2.48 -8.20
C ILE A 77 7.82 -3.50 -9.30
N SER A 78 8.43 -4.62 -8.95
CA SER A 78 8.69 -5.72 -9.89
C SER A 78 7.39 -6.40 -10.33
N GLY A 79 7.43 -7.09 -11.47
CA GLY A 79 6.32 -7.93 -11.94
C GLY A 79 5.94 -9.00 -10.92
N ASP A 80 6.93 -9.70 -10.35
CA ASP A 80 6.70 -10.72 -9.31
C ASP A 80 5.93 -10.15 -8.11
N LEU A 81 6.30 -8.95 -7.63
CA LEU A 81 5.59 -8.31 -6.51
C LEU A 81 4.17 -7.87 -6.91
N ALA A 82 3.98 -7.41 -8.15
CA ALA A 82 2.66 -7.09 -8.68
C ALA A 82 1.76 -8.34 -8.72
N GLU A 83 2.29 -9.48 -9.19
CA GLU A 83 1.59 -10.77 -9.20
C GLU A 83 1.20 -11.25 -7.80
N GLU A 84 2.10 -11.17 -6.82
CA GLU A 84 1.80 -11.53 -5.42
C GLU A 84 0.65 -10.69 -4.84
N ILE A 85 0.62 -9.39 -5.12
CA ILE A 85 -0.46 -8.51 -4.68
C ILE A 85 -1.78 -8.90 -5.34
N MET A 86 -1.77 -9.17 -6.65
CA MET A 86 -2.98 -9.61 -7.36
C MET A 86 -3.51 -10.93 -6.82
N LEU A 87 -2.64 -11.90 -6.53
CA LEU A 87 -3.04 -13.18 -5.94
C LEU A 87 -3.74 -12.97 -4.59
N CYS A 88 -3.25 -12.04 -3.77
CA CYS A 88 -3.90 -11.70 -2.51
C CYS A 88 -5.29 -11.07 -2.72
N ILE A 89 -5.44 -10.20 -3.72
CA ILE A 89 -6.74 -9.58 -4.06
C ILE A 89 -7.72 -10.62 -4.60
N ASP A 90 -7.25 -11.48 -5.51
CA ASP A 90 -8.06 -12.52 -6.18
C ASP A 90 -8.50 -13.64 -5.23
N ALA A 91 -7.71 -13.90 -4.17
CA ALA A 91 -8.10 -14.78 -3.08
C ALA A 91 -9.25 -14.22 -2.21
N GLY A 92 -9.54 -12.92 -2.34
CA GLY A 92 -10.56 -12.20 -1.59
C GLY A 92 -10.00 -11.53 -0.34
N LEU A 93 -10.25 -10.23 -0.22
CA LEU A 93 -9.91 -9.43 0.95
C LEU A 93 -11.09 -9.35 1.92
N PHE A 94 -10.82 -9.46 3.22
CA PHE A 94 -11.87 -9.47 4.24
C PHE A 94 -12.41 -8.07 4.56
N VAL A 95 -11.55 -7.05 4.50
CA VAL A 95 -11.82 -5.69 4.99
C VAL A 95 -11.90 -4.68 3.87
N MET A 96 -11.03 -4.78 2.85
CA MET A 96 -11.03 -3.81 1.76
C MET A 96 -12.37 -3.85 1.01
N PRO A 97 -13.03 -2.70 0.79
CA PRO A 97 -14.25 -2.65 -0.02
C PRO A 97 -13.98 -3.19 -1.44
N PRO A 98 -14.85 -4.04 -2.01
CA PRO A 98 -14.64 -4.64 -3.33
C PRO A 98 -14.32 -3.62 -4.42
N ALA A 99 -15.05 -2.51 -4.47
CA ALA A 99 -14.80 -1.44 -5.46
C ALA A 99 -13.39 -0.85 -5.38
N HIS A 100 -12.78 -0.78 -4.18
CA HIS A 100 -11.39 -0.35 -4.05
C HIS A 100 -10.43 -1.47 -4.46
N ALA A 101 -10.72 -2.72 -4.10
CA ALA A 101 -9.91 -3.86 -4.50
C ALA A 101 -9.85 -4.00 -6.03
N ASP A 102 -10.97 -3.82 -6.72
CA ASP A 102 -11.06 -3.85 -8.18
C ASP A 102 -10.20 -2.76 -8.82
N ILE A 103 -10.28 -1.52 -8.33
CA ILE A 103 -9.46 -0.40 -8.83
C ILE A 103 -7.97 -0.70 -8.64
N VAL A 104 -7.57 -1.18 -7.45
CA VAL A 104 -6.17 -1.53 -7.16
C VAL A 104 -5.70 -2.62 -8.12
N ARG A 105 -6.51 -3.67 -8.29
CA ARG A 105 -6.21 -4.79 -9.18
C ARG A 105 -6.02 -4.35 -10.62
N GLU A 106 -6.94 -3.55 -11.16
CA GLU A 106 -6.86 -3.05 -12.55
C GLU A 106 -5.61 -2.20 -12.79
N ASN A 107 -5.25 -1.35 -11.83
CA ASN A 107 -4.05 -0.51 -11.96
C ASN A 107 -2.77 -1.33 -11.84
N ILE A 108 -2.72 -2.33 -10.96
CA ILE A 108 -1.56 -3.24 -10.86
C ILE A 108 -1.44 -4.10 -12.11
N LEU A 109 -2.54 -4.58 -12.67
CA LEU A 109 -2.55 -5.33 -13.93
C LEU A 109 -1.98 -4.52 -15.09
N GLY A 110 -2.20 -3.20 -15.12
CA GLY A 110 -1.61 -2.31 -16.12
C GLY A 110 -0.09 -2.12 -16.02
N LEU A 111 0.56 -2.66 -14.97
CA LEU A 111 2.01 -2.65 -14.79
C LEU A 111 2.71 -3.88 -15.37
N LEU A 112 1.96 -4.95 -15.64
CA LEU A 112 2.43 -6.22 -16.22
C LEU A 112 2.36 -6.18 -17.76
#